data_AF-A0A9P4LET2-F1
#
_entry.id   AF-A0A9P4LET2-F1
#
_cell.length_a   1.000
_cell.length_b   1.000
_cell.length_c   1.000
_cell.angle_alpha   90.00
_cell.angle_beta   90.00
_cell.angle_gamma   90.00
#
_symmetry.space_group_name_H-M   'P 1'
#
loop_
_entity.id
_entity.type
_entity.pdbx_description
1 polymer ?
#
loop_
_entity_poly.entity_id
_entity_poly.type
_entity_poly.pdbx_seq_one_letter_code
_entity_poly.pdbx_strand_id
1 'polypeptide(L)'
;MLRKRIAQLTVLSILAILILSYLLTDTSLLPQEPNGAIVPANSTLGYGTILAVSHFSSPRRASLLWAANLTDIDIVIPEQPAWTEEDVRNFQAKEHSTISKGSALAYLGHLIALKW
;
A
#
# COMPACT_ATOMS: atom_id res chain seq x y z
N MET A 1 39.60 -56.93 -8.61
CA MET A 1 39.52 -55.77 -9.54
C MET A 1 38.14 -55.12 -9.59
N LEU A 2 37.03 -55.88 -9.57
CA LEU A 2 35.67 -55.34 -9.69
C LEU A 2 35.27 -54.30 -8.63
N ARG A 3 35.58 -54.53 -7.34
CA ARG A 3 35.28 -53.58 -6.24
C ARG A 3 35.96 -52.20 -6.38
N LYS A 4 37.17 -52.15 -6.94
CA LYS A 4 37.89 -50.90 -7.19
C LYS A 4 37.24 -50.08 -8.32
N ARG A 5 36.75 -50.76 -9.36
CA ARG A 5 36.02 -50.11 -10.47
C ARG A 5 34.67 -49.55 -10.03
N ILE A 6 33.95 -50.26 -9.16
CA ILE A 6 32.70 -49.79 -8.58
C ILE A 6 32.94 -48.53 -7.73
N ALA A 7 33.96 -48.53 -6.88
CA ALA A 7 34.33 -47.36 -6.07
C ALA A 7 34.72 -46.14 -6.92
N GLN A 8 35.44 -46.35 -8.03
CA GLN A 8 35.81 -45.27 -8.96
C GLN A 8 34.58 -44.68 -9.67
N LEU A 9 33.64 -45.52 -10.10
CA LEU A 9 32.40 -45.08 -10.74
C LEU A 9 31.54 -44.27 -9.76
N THR A 10 31.42 -44.71 -8.50
CA THR A 10 30.65 -43.97 -7.50
C THR A 10 31.24 -42.58 -7.24
N VAL A 11 32.56 -42.45 -7.18
CA VAL A 11 33.22 -41.15 -6.98
C VAL A 11 32.99 -40.22 -8.17
N LEU A 12 33.09 -40.74 -9.40
CA LEU A 12 32.83 -39.96 -10.61
C LEU A 12 31.37 -39.51 -10.71
N SER A 13 30.41 -40.36 -10.33
CA SER A 13 29.00 -39.99 -10.30
C SER A 13 28.73 -38.90 -9.27
N ILE A 14 29.32 -38.99 -8.07
CA ILE A 14 29.19 -37.94 -7.05
C ILE A 14 29.79 -36.63 -7.55
N LEU A 15 30.97 -36.68 -8.18
CA LEU A 15 31.62 -35.49 -8.73
C LEU A 15 30.78 -34.86 -9.85
N ALA A 16 30.20 -35.67 -10.73
CA ALA A 16 29.33 -35.20 -11.81
C ALA A 16 28.04 -34.58 -11.26
N ILE A 17 27.44 -35.17 -10.22
CA ILE A 17 26.27 -34.61 -9.53
C ILE A 17 26.63 -33.29 -8.86
N LEU A 18 27.79 -33.18 -8.21
CA LEU A 18 28.25 -31.94 -7.59
C LEU A 18 28.48 -30.85 -8.62
N ILE A 19 29.16 -31.17 -9.74
CA ILE A 19 29.37 -30.22 -10.85
C ILE A 19 28.03 -29.80 -11.47
N LEU A 20 27.13 -30.74 -11.73
CA LEU A 20 25.81 -30.46 -12.28
C LEU A 20 24.99 -29.59 -11.31
N SER A 21 25.04 -29.87 -10.01
CA SER A 21 24.39 -29.05 -8.99
C SER A 21 24.97 -27.64 -8.96
N TYR A 22 26.29 -27.49 -9.03
CA TYR A 22 26.95 -26.19 -9.10
C TYR A 22 26.54 -25.39 -10.35
N LEU A 23 26.49 -26.05 -11.50
CA LEU A 23 26.05 -25.45 -12.78
C LEU A 23 24.54 -25.12 -12.80
N LEU A 24 23.70 -25.90 -12.11
CA LEU A 24 22.26 -25.66 -11.99
C LEU A 24 21.92 -24.62 -10.92
N THR A 25 22.81 -24.38 -9.95
CA THR A 25 22.66 -23.36 -8.89
C THR A 25 23.20 -22.01 -9.33
N ASP A 26 23.54 -21.85 -10.62
CA ASP A 26 23.88 -20.56 -11.21
C ASP A 26 22.61 -19.70 -11.31
N THR A 27 22.20 -19.14 -10.18
CA THR A 27 21.05 -18.25 -10.02
C THR A 27 21.25 -16.90 -10.70
N SER A 28 22.34 -16.72 -11.46
CA SER A 28 22.66 -15.52 -12.22
C SER A 28 21.69 -15.23 -13.37
N LEU A 29 20.85 -16.19 -13.76
CA LEU A 29 19.76 -16.02 -14.74
C LEU A 29 18.39 -15.74 -14.11
N LEU A 30 18.26 -15.81 -12.78
CA LEU A 30 17.07 -15.31 -12.11
C LEU A 30 17.09 -13.78 -12.20
N PRO A 31 15.98 -13.11 -12.54
CA PRO A 31 15.91 -11.66 -12.44
C PRO A 31 16.38 -11.27 -11.04
N GLN A 32 17.47 -10.51 -10.97
CA GLN A 32 17.86 -9.86 -9.75
C GLN A 32 16.70 -8.91 -9.44
N GLU A 33 15.83 -9.29 -8.49
CA GLU A 33 14.90 -8.35 -7.86
C GLU A 33 15.73 -7.09 -7.57
N PRO A 34 15.35 -5.93 -8.13
CA PRO A 34 16.18 -4.75 -7.98
C PRO A 34 16.48 -4.58 -6.51
N ASN A 35 17.76 -4.49 -6.15
CA ASN A 35 18.19 -4.13 -4.79
C ASN A 35 17.59 -2.74 -4.51
N GLY A 36 16.38 -2.70 -3.95
CA GLY A 36 15.54 -1.50 -3.92
C GLY A 36 14.09 -1.67 -4.41
N ALA A 37 13.62 -2.89 -4.71
CA ALA A 37 12.19 -3.15 -4.88
C ALA A 37 11.46 -2.66 -3.63
N ILE A 38 10.66 -1.60 -3.77
CA ILE A 38 9.85 -1.08 -2.69
C ILE A 38 8.77 -2.12 -2.43
N VAL A 39 9.00 -2.96 -1.43
CA VAL A 39 7.97 -3.87 -0.94
C VAL A 39 6.85 -2.99 -0.36
N PRO A 40 5.62 -3.07 -0.89
CA PRO A 40 4.51 -2.31 -0.33
C PRO A 40 4.30 -2.75 1.12
N ALA A 41 4.22 -1.80 2.05
CA ALA A 41 4.20 -2.10 3.48
C ALA A 41 3.01 -3.01 3.86
N ASN A 42 1.79 -2.50 3.72
CA ASN A 42 0.50 -3.18 3.91
C ASN A 42 -0.59 -2.37 3.17
N SER A 43 -1.85 -2.81 3.23
CA SER A 43 -2.99 -2.10 2.61
C SER A 43 -3.23 -0.69 3.18
N THR A 44 -2.62 -0.36 4.32
CA THR A 44 -2.69 0.96 4.96
C THR A 44 -1.38 1.75 4.85
N LEU A 45 -0.48 1.38 3.93
CA LEU A 45 0.80 2.08 3.66
C LEU A 45 1.72 2.23 4.89
N GLY A 46 1.59 1.34 5.88
CA GLY A 46 2.36 1.36 7.13
C GLY A 46 1.70 2.15 8.27
N TYR A 47 0.51 2.72 8.05
CA TYR A 47 -0.28 3.40 9.09
C TYR A 47 -1.26 2.44 9.78
N GLY A 48 -1.80 2.84 10.94
CA GLY A 48 -2.86 2.08 11.60
C GLY A 48 -4.20 2.11 10.84
N THR A 49 -4.49 3.22 10.15
CA THR A 49 -5.68 3.42 9.32
C THR A 49 -5.43 4.55 8.33
N ILE A 50 -6.12 4.56 7.19
CA ILE A 50 -6.17 5.70 6.28
C ILE A 50 -7.58 6.28 6.31
N LEU A 51 -7.72 7.49 6.85
CA LEU A 51 -8.98 8.21 6.87
C LEU A 51 -9.07 9.13 5.65
N ALA A 52 -10.15 9.00 4.89
CA ALA A 52 -10.49 9.91 3.83
C ALA A 52 -11.72 10.75 4.22
N VAL A 53 -11.64 12.07 4.03
CA VAL A 53 -12.74 12.99 4.32
C VAL A 53 -13.55 13.22 3.06
N SER A 54 -14.80 12.75 3.04
CA SER A 54 -15.71 12.97 1.92
C SER A 54 -17.16 12.97 2.37
N HIS A 55 -17.92 13.97 1.94
CA HIS A 55 -19.36 14.04 2.19
C HIS A 55 -20.08 12.83 1.57
N PHE A 56 -21.15 12.35 2.22
CA PHE A 56 -21.89 11.16 1.77
C PHE A 56 -22.42 11.30 0.34
N SER A 57 -22.99 12.46 -0.02
CA SER A 57 -23.49 12.75 -1.36
C SER A 57 -22.44 13.23 -2.37
N SER A 58 -21.15 13.21 -2.00
CA SER A 58 -20.09 13.66 -2.91
C SER A 58 -19.98 12.71 -4.10
N PRO A 59 -20.06 13.19 -5.35
CA PRO A 59 -19.89 12.34 -6.53
C PRO A 59 -18.48 11.72 -6.60
N ARG A 60 -17.49 12.35 -5.96
CA ARG A 60 -16.11 11.86 -5.89
C ARG A 60 -15.94 10.67 -4.93
N ARG A 61 -16.89 10.43 -4.03
CA ARG A 61 -16.81 9.34 -3.04
C ARG A 61 -16.74 7.97 -3.70
N ALA A 62 -17.58 7.72 -4.70
CA ALA A 62 -17.62 6.45 -5.41
C ALA A 62 -16.32 6.16 -6.15
N SER A 63 -15.78 7.15 -6.89
CA SER A 63 -14.50 7.01 -7.60
C SER A 63 -13.33 6.82 -6.65
N LEU A 64 -13.34 7.45 -5.48
CA LEU A 64 -12.30 7.25 -4.45
C LEU A 64 -12.31 5.81 -3.90
N LEU A 65 -13.49 5.30 -3.55
CA LEU A 65 -13.64 3.91 -3.09
C LEU A 65 -13.22 2.90 -4.16
N TRP A 66 -13.57 3.18 -5.43
CA TRP A 66 -13.17 2.35 -6.56
C TRP A 66 -11.64 2.35 -6.74
N ALA A 67 -11.00 3.52 -6.68
CA ALA A 67 -9.54 3.62 -6.80
C ALA A 67 -8.82 2.92 -5.65
N ALA A 68 -9.33 3.05 -4.42
CA ALA A 68 -8.79 2.37 -3.25
C ALA A 68 -8.86 0.85 -3.42
N ASN A 69 -10.02 0.32 -3.84
CA ASN A 69 -10.20 -1.10 -4.11
C ASN A 69 -9.35 -1.62 -5.28
N LEU A 70 -9.13 -0.81 -6.33
CA LEU A 70 -8.28 -1.19 -7.46
C LEU A 70 -6.80 -1.30 -7.08
N THR A 71 -6.38 -0.60 -6.03
CA THR A 71 -4.98 -0.48 -5.61
C THR A 71 -4.67 -1.25 -4.33
N ASP A 72 -5.62 -2.07 -3.85
CA ASP A 72 -5.55 -2.79 -2.57
C ASP A 72 -5.21 -1.87 -1.37
N ILE A 73 -5.68 -0.62 -1.42
CA ILE A 73 -5.54 0.35 -0.32
C ILE A 73 -6.82 0.36 0.51
N ASP A 74 -6.67 0.10 1.80
CA ASP A 74 -7.75 0.16 2.76
C ASP A 74 -7.94 1.59 3.26
N ILE A 75 -9.11 2.17 2.97
CA ILE A 75 -9.51 3.49 3.48
C ILE A 75 -10.82 3.40 4.25
N VAL A 76 -10.95 4.25 5.26
CA VAL A 76 -12.20 4.49 6.00
C VAL A 76 -12.67 5.91 5.69
N ILE A 77 -13.95 6.06 5.35
CA ILE A 77 -14.58 7.37 5.13
C ILE A 77 -15.63 7.59 6.23
N PRO A 78 -15.27 8.26 7.34
CA PRO A 78 -16.20 8.51 8.45
C PRO A 78 -17.44 9.27 8.00
N GLU A 79 -18.57 8.95 8.61
CA GLU A 79 -19.80 9.72 8.41
C GLU A 79 -19.59 11.17 8.84
N GLN A 80 -20.00 12.10 7.98
CA GLN A 80 -19.90 13.52 8.23
C GLN A 80 -21.28 14.03 8.67
N PRO A 81 -21.35 14.90 9.70
CA PRO A 81 -22.62 15.54 10.04
C PRO A 81 -23.08 16.47 8.93
N ALA A 82 -24.36 16.81 8.95
CA ALA A 82 -24.89 17.90 8.14
C ALA A 82 -24.44 19.23 8.76
N TRP A 83 -23.36 19.81 8.24
CA TRP A 83 -22.87 21.13 8.65
C TRP A 83 -23.88 22.21 8.29
N THR A 84 -24.21 23.04 9.27
CA THR A 84 -25.16 24.15 9.13
C THR A 84 -24.48 25.41 8.59
N GLU A 85 -25.27 26.38 8.14
CA GLU A 85 -24.73 27.72 7.81
C GLU A 85 -24.11 28.40 9.04
N GLU A 86 -24.58 28.07 10.24
CA GLU A 86 -24.00 28.59 11.48
C GLU A 86 -22.60 28.03 11.71
N ASP A 87 -22.39 26.73 11.48
CA ASP A 87 -21.06 26.11 11.56
C ASP A 87 -20.08 26.76 10.57
N VAL A 88 -20.54 27.05 9.35
CA VAL A 88 -19.74 27.75 8.33
C VAL A 88 -19.40 29.17 8.78
N ARG A 89 -20.36 29.92 9.31
CA ARG A 89 -20.12 31.28 9.82
C ARG A 89 -19.18 31.28 11.02
N ASN A 90 -19.29 30.31 11.91
CA ASN A 90 -18.44 30.16 13.09
C ASN A 90 -17.00 29.77 12.71
N PHE A 91 -16.83 29.05 11.60
CA PHE A 91 -15.50 28.73 11.05
C PHE A 91 -14.83 29.94 10.40
N GLN A 92 -15.60 30.82 9.76
CA GLN A 92 -15.07 32.00 9.09
C GLN A 92 -14.67 33.10 10.09
N ALA A 93 -13.62 33.84 9.76
CA ALA A 93 -13.27 35.04 10.51
C ALA A 93 -14.40 36.08 10.43
N LYS A 94 -14.68 36.76 11.54
CA LYS A 94 -15.79 37.74 11.63
C LYS A 94 -15.60 38.92 10.67
N GLU A 95 -14.36 39.30 10.42
CA GLU A 95 -14.00 40.40 9.54
C GLU A 95 -13.01 39.92 8.49
N HIS A 96 -13.15 40.41 7.26
CA HIS A 96 -12.24 40.16 6.14
C HIS A 96 -11.96 38.68 5.80
N SER A 97 -12.89 37.76 6.09
CA SER A 97 -12.71 36.36 5.70
C SER A 97 -12.76 36.19 4.17
N THR A 98 -11.74 35.54 3.62
CA THR A 98 -11.67 35.14 2.21
C THR A 98 -12.05 33.67 1.99
N ILE A 99 -12.41 32.95 3.07
CA ILE A 99 -12.73 31.53 3.03
C ILE A 99 -14.11 31.35 2.44
N SER A 100 -14.21 30.65 1.31
CA SER A 100 -15.50 30.29 0.71
C SER A 100 -16.24 29.26 1.56
N LYS A 101 -17.56 29.17 1.41
CA LYS A 101 -18.37 28.11 2.02
C LYS A 101 -17.83 26.70 1.70
N GLY A 102 -17.47 26.44 0.45
CA GLY A 102 -16.93 25.14 0.05
C GLY A 102 -15.61 24.81 0.75
N SER A 103 -14.74 25.81 0.90
CA SER A 103 -13.49 25.68 1.65
C SER A 103 -13.77 25.41 3.14
N ALA A 104 -14.68 26.16 3.75
CA ALA A 104 -15.08 25.96 5.14
C ALA A 104 -15.61 24.54 5.37
N LEU A 105 -16.51 24.05 4.53
CA LEU A 105 -17.06 22.69 4.63
C LEU A 105 -15.98 21.60 4.47
N ALA A 106 -15.00 21.80 3.60
CA ALA A 106 -13.87 20.88 3.44
C ALA A 106 -13.03 20.78 4.73
N TYR A 107 -12.76 21.91 5.38
CA TYR A 107 -12.04 21.92 6.66
C TYR A 107 -12.88 21.41 7.83
N LEU A 108 -14.16 21.78 7.91
CA LEU A 108 -15.07 21.28 8.94
C LEU A 108 -15.14 19.75 8.94
N GLY A 109 -15.11 19.10 7.77
CA GLY A 109 -15.08 17.64 7.69
C GLY A 109 -13.86 16.98 8.36
N HIS A 110 -12.73 17.70 8.47
CA HIS A 110 -11.56 17.18 9.18
C HIS A 110 -11.75 17.12 10.69
N LEU A 111 -12.71 17.86 11.26
CA LEU A 111 -13.02 17.78 12.70
C LEU A 111 -13.51 16.39 13.12
N ILE A 112 -14.16 15.66 12.22
CA ILE A 112 -14.57 14.27 12.49
C ILE A 112 -13.37 13.33 12.39
N ALA A 113 -12.47 13.56 11.43
CA ALA A 113 -11.26 12.75 11.30
C ALA A 113 -10.37 12.83 12.56
N LEU A 114 -10.33 13.98 13.24
CA LEU A 114 -9.59 14.17 14.49
C LEU A 114 -10.20 13.44 15.71
N LYS A 115 -11.44 12.97 15.62
CA LYS A 115 -12.13 12.26 16.71
C LYS A 115 -12.06 10.73 16.57
N TRP A 116 -11.46 10.24 15.50
CA TRP A 116 -11.35 8.83 15.16
C TRP A 116 -10.06 8.25 15.72
#